data_AF-A0AB39B6M5-F1
#
_entry.id   AF-A0AB39B6M5-F1
#
_cell.length_a   1.000
_cell.length_b   1.000
_cell.length_c   1.000
_cell.angle_alpha   90.00
_cell.angle_beta   90.00
_cell.angle_gamma   90.00
#
_symmetry.space_group_name_H-M   'P 1'
#
loop_
_entity.id
_entity.type
_entity.pdbx_description
1 polymer ?
#
loop_
_entity_poly.entity_id
_entity_poly.type
_entity_poly.pdbx_seq_one_letter_code
_entity_poly.pdbx_strand_id
1 'polypeptide(L)'
;MYIVRNFYKGRPGYRCLQEAVRAHYLKHYDATPEPQPDLFVCLTDSNGGAPGYACAGISYGDSGKLFSEYYLGQGLDERYDLERARIAEVGAFASFRSGSGAGKYLLNNVIKTLALRNFGLVVLTATEQVRQLLMPIVDNLEDLGGADCRRVKDPSVNWGTYYDHAPRVVASRLSSPSTWASGPALALTQPHFASQASA
;
A
#
# COMPACT_ATOMS: atom_id res chain seq x y z
N MET A 1 -17.53 12.82 -8.05
CA MET A 1 -16.71 11.69 -8.53
C MET A 1 -15.42 11.68 -7.73
N TYR A 2 -15.02 10.53 -7.18
CA TYR A 2 -13.70 10.39 -6.54
C TYR A 2 -12.66 10.03 -7.60
N ILE A 3 -11.47 10.62 -7.52
CA ILE A 3 -10.38 10.34 -8.44
C ILE A 3 -9.15 9.95 -7.62
N VAL A 4 -8.52 8.84 -7.96
CA VAL A 4 -7.22 8.45 -7.37
C VAL A 4 -6.11 9.06 -8.23
N ARG A 5 -5.22 9.85 -7.63
CA ARG A 5 -4.10 10.49 -8.33
C ARG A 5 -2.77 10.21 -7.65
N ASN A 6 -1.74 10.10 -8.48
CA ASN A 6 -0.36 9.98 -8.03
C ASN A 6 0.31 11.36 -7.97
N PHE A 7 1.09 11.57 -6.92
CA PHE A 7 1.86 12.77 -6.67
C PHE A 7 3.32 12.38 -6.46
N TYR A 8 4.21 12.97 -7.26
CA TYR A 8 5.61 12.58 -7.34
C TYR A 8 6.53 13.59 -6.64
N LYS A 9 7.65 13.11 -6.09
CA LYS A 9 8.71 13.94 -5.50
C LYS A 9 9.08 15.12 -6.41
N GLY A 10 9.33 16.28 -5.81
CA GLY A 10 9.68 17.52 -6.54
C GLY A 10 8.49 18.29 -7.14
N ARG A 11 7.26 17.77 -7.08
CA ARG A 11 6.04 18.49 -7.52
C ARG A 11 5.34 19.19 -6.34
N PRO A 12 4.66 20.33 -6.55
CA PRO A 12 3.96 21.06 -5.48
C PRO A 12 2.94 20.20 -4.71
N GLY A 13 2.18 19.35 -5.42
CA GLY A 13 1.18 18.49 -4.78
C GLY A 13 1.78 17.41 -3.87
N TYR A 14 3.01 16.97 -4.12
CA TYR A 14 3.72 16.06 -3.20
C TYR A 14 4.04 16.76 -1.88
N ARG A 15 4.56 18.00 -1.93
CA ARG A 15 4.83 18.79 -0.71
C ARG A 15 3.56 19.10 0.07
N CYS A 16 2.47 19.45 -0.62
CA CYS A 16 1.16 19.64 0.00
C CYS A 16 0.70 18.39 0.78
N LEU A 17 0.90 17.20 0.22
CA LEU A 17 0.55 15.94 0.91
C LEU A 17 1.49 15.65 2.09
N GLN A 18 2.79 15.93 1.98
CA GLN A 18 3.72 15.81 3.12
C GLN A 18 3.26 16.67 4.30
N GLU A 19 2.94 17.94 4.04
CA GLU A 19 2.46 18.88 5.05
C GLU A 19 1.13 18.43 5.64
N ALA A 20 0.19 17.96 4.80
CA ALA A 20 -1.10 17.46 5.26
C ALA A 20 -0.98 16.22 6.14
N VAL A 21 -0.09 15.27 5.79
CA VAL A 21 0.20 14.09 6.63
C VAL A 21 0.83 14.53 7.94
N ARG A 22 1.82 15.43 7.93
CA ARG A 22 2.44 15.94 9.16
C ARG A 22 1.41 16.62 10.05
N ALA A 23 0.54 17.46 9.50
CA ALA A 23 -0.54 18.09 10.25
C ALA A 23 -1.55 17.08 10.81
N HIS A 24 -1.83 16.00 10.06
CA HIS A 24 -2.70 14.92 10.52
C HIS A 24 -2.08 14.18 11.73
N TYR A 25 -0.80 13.82 11.65
CA TYR A 25 -0.09 13.14 12.74
C TYR A 25 0.07 14.04 13.96
N LEU A 26 0.34 15.32 13.78
CA LEU A 26 0.40 16.30 14.87
C LEU A 26 -0.95 16.38 15.59
N LYS A 27 -2.05 16.48 14.83
CA LYS A 27 -3.39 16.58 15.40
C LYS A 27 -3.82 15.35 16.20
N HIS A 28 -3.47 14.14 15.75
CA HIS A 28 -3.96 12.89 16.35
C HIS A 28 -3.02 12.31 17.40
N TYR A 29 -1.71 12.57 17.27
CA TYR A 29 -0.68 11.91 18.06
C TYR A 29 0.32 12.89 18.68
N ASP A 30 0.19 14.20 18.46
CA ASP A 30 1.23 15.19 18.79
C ASP A 30 2.61 14.83 18.17
N ALA A 31 2.56 14.15 17.03
CA ALA A 31 3.72 13.62 16.32
C ALA A 31 4.10 14.52 15.15
N THR A 32 5.41 14.66 14.88
CA THR A 32 5.92 15.45 13.76
C THR A 32 6.84 14.64 12.85
N PRO A 33 6.36 13.52 12.27
CA PRO A 33 7.15 12.75 11.33
C PRO A 33 7.41 13.55 10.04
N GLU A 34 8.48 13.18 9.35
CA GLU A 34 8.83 13.73 8.04
C GLU A 34 8.65 12.64 6.97
N PRO A 35 7.44 12.49 6.41
CA PRO A 35 7.19 11.43 5.44
C PRO A 35 7.92 11.72 4.13
N GLN A 36 8.74 10.76 3.67
CA GLN A 36 9.49 10.84 2.40
C GLN A 36 9.28 9.62 1.47
N PRO A 37 8.03 9.16 1.25
CA PRO A 37 7.77 8.01 0.37
C PRO A 37 8.11 8.35 -1.09
N ASP A 38 8.39 7.36 -1.93
CA ASP A 38 8.72 7.55 -3.34
C ASP A 38 7.61 8.23 -4.15
N LEU A 39 6.36 7.95 -3.79
CA LEU A 39 5.20 8.68 -4.30
C LEU A 39 4.09 8.74 -3.24
N PHE A 40 3.20 9.69 -3.41
CA PHE A 40 1.91 9.68 -2.72
C PHE A 40 0.79 9.30 -3.69
N VAL A 41 -0.14 8.49 -3.21
CA VAL A 41 -1.43 8.25 -3.83
C VAL A 41 -2.48 8.95 -3.00
N CYS A 42 -3.34 9.76 -3.63
CA CYS A 42 -4.36 10.52 -2.95
C CYS A 42 -5.73 10.33 -3.61
N LEU A 43 -6.75 10.20 -2.79
CA LEU A 43 -8.15 10.23 -3.21
C LEU A 43 -8.62 11.68 -3.23
N THR A 44 -8.79 12.26 -4.41
CA THR A 44 -9.19 13.66 -4.59
C THR A 44 -10.65 13.78 -4.98
N ASP A 45 -11.16 15.00 -4.93
CA ASP A 45 -12.40 15.38 -5.61
C ASP A 45 -12.19 15.48 -7.14
N SER A 46 -13.21 15.96 -7.84
CA SER A 46 -13.17 16.18 -9.29
C SER A 46 -12.13 17.20 -9.74
N ASN A 47 -11.68 18.10 -8.86
CA ASN A 47 -10.67 19.11 -9.20
C ASN A 47 -9.26 18.50 -9.20
N GLY A 48 -9.08 17.28 -8.67
CA GLY A 48 -7.79 16.58 -8.71
C GLY A 48 -6.74 17.13 -7.74
N GLY A 49 -7.14 18.02 -6.83
CA GLY A 49 -6.24 18.73 -5.93
C GLY A 49 -5.91 17.94 -4.65
N ALA A 50 -4.67 18.10 -4.18
CA ALA A 50 -4.28 17.73 -2.81
C ALA A 50 -4.83 18.79 -1.81
N PRO A 51 -5.08 18.42 -0.54
CA PRO A 51 -4.81 17.12 0.07
C PRO A 51 -5.92 16.08 -0.13
N GLY A 52 -7.01 16.44 -0.83
CA GLY A 52 -8.12 15.52 -1.11
C GLY A 52 -8.82 15.00 0.16
N TYR A 53 -9.29 13.77 0.10
CA TYR A 53 -10.03 13.08 1.18
C TYR A 53 -9.13 12.18 2.03
N ALA A 54 -8.15 11.54 1.41
CA ALA A 54 -7.18 10.66 2.05
C ALA A 54 -5.93 10.52 1.18
N CYS A 55 -4.80 10.18 1.79
CA CYS A 55 -3.57 9.83 1.08
C CYS A 55 -2.82 8.68 1.73
N ALA A 56 -1.95 8.03 0.93
CA ALA A 56 -1.02 7.02 1.35
C ALA A 56 0.31 7.22 0.60
N GLY A 57 1.43 7.08 1.30
CA GLY A 57 2.76 7.05 0.71
C GLY A 57 3.14 5.63 0.29
N ILE A 58 3.78 5.49 -0.87
CA ILE A 58 4.36 4.23 -1.34
C ILE A 58 5.87 4.37 -1.39
N SER A 59 6.58 3.45 -0.74
CA SER A 59 8.04 3.29 -0.87
C SER A 59 8.34 1.93 -1.48
N TYR A 60 9.26 1.88 -2.44
CA TYR A 60 9.60 0.64 -3.14
C TYR A 60 10.79 -0.05 -2.50
N GLY A 61 10.79 -1.39 -2.48
CA GLY A 61 11.86 -2.16 -1.84
C GLY A 61 13.22 -1.99 -2.54
N ASP A 62 13.24 -1.60 -3.82
CA ASP A 62 14.44 -1.32 -4.60
C ASP A 62 14.95 0.13 -4.48
N SER A 63 14.19 1.03 -3.85
CA SER A 63 14.64 2.41 -3.57
C SER A 63 15.47 2.53 -2.30
N GLY A 64 15.49 1.48 -1.48
CA GLY A 64 16.31 1.36 -0.28
C GLY A 64 15.64 0.53 0.82
N LYS A 65 16.21 0.63 2.02
CA LYS A 65 15.65 -0.04 3.21
C LYS A 65 14.30 0.58 3.58
N LEU A 66 13.25 -0.24 3.68
CA LEU A 66 11.89 0.17 4.01
C LEU A 66 11.77 0.50 5.51
N PHE A 67 10.82 1.36 5.88
CA PHE A 67 10.66 1.80 7.27
C PHE A 67 10.34 0.64 8.22
N SER A 68 9.50 -0.29 7.76
CA SER A 68 9.07 -1.45 8.53
C SER A 68 10.23 -2.42 8.82
N GLU A 69 11.26 -2.45 7.97
CA GLU A 69 12.43 -3.34 8.14
C GLU A 69 13.32 -2.94 9.32
N TYR A 70 13.17 -1.74 9.87
CA TYR A 70 13.91 -1.36 11.08
C TYR A 70 13.37 -2.10 12.33
N TYR A 71 12.10 -2.50 12.33
CA TYR A 71 11.50 -3.32 13.39
C TYR A 71 11.71 -4.83 13.19
N LEU A 72 12.23 -5.26 12.04
CA LEU A 72 12.43 -6.67 11.72
C LEU A 72 13.90 -7.08 11.94
N GLY A 73 14.13 -8.35 12.26
CA GLY A 73 15.48 -8.90 12.44
C GLY A 73 16.18 -9.23 11.12
N GLN A 74 15.44 -9.26 10.01
CA GLN A 74 15.91 -9.63 8.67
C GLN A 74 15.16 -8.81 7.60
N GLY A 75 15.71 -8.77 6.39
CA GLY A 75 15.07 -8.13 5.24
C GLY A 75 13.78 -8.84 4.81
N LEU A 76 12.85 -8.08 4.21
CA LEU A 76 11.60 -8.65 3.69
C LEU A 76 11.83 -9.52 2.45
N ASP A 77 12.82 -9.20 1.64
CA ASP A 77 13.28 -10.01 0.51
C ASP A 77 13.76 -11.38 0.95
N GLU A 78 14.63 -11.44 1.96
CA GLU A 78 15.12 -12.70 2.52
C GLU A 78 14.00 -13.49 3.19
N ARG A 79 13.10 -12.81 3.92
CA ARG A 79 11.99 -13.47 4.62
C ARG A 79 10.99 -14.11 3.67
N TYR A 80 10.68 -13.45 2.56
CA TYR A 80 9.62 -13.87 1.65
C TYR A 80 10.13 -14.56 0.38
N ASP A 81 11.45 -14.65 0.20
CA ASP A 81 12.11 -15.12 -1.01
C ASP A 81 11.59 -14.37 -2.25
N LEU A 82 11.72 -13.05 -2.21
CA LEU A 82 11.20 -12.14 -3.24
C LEU A 82 12.24 -11.09 -3.63
N GLU A 83 12.28 -10.76 -4.92
CA GLU A 83 13.05 -9.61 -5.39
C GLU A 83 12.57 -8.30 -4.75
N ARG A 84 13.52 -7.44 -4.36
CA ARG A 84 13.23 -6.14 -3.73
C ARG A 84 12.27 -5.26 -4.54
N ALA A 85 12.38 -5.29 -5.87
CA ALA A 85 11.50 -4.56 -6.78
C ALA A 85 10.03 -5.01 -6.72
N ARG A 86 9.75 -6.20 -6.15
CA ARG A 86 8.39 -6.75 -5.97
C ARG A 86 7.83 -6.47 -4.58
N ILE A 87 8.53 -5.70 -3.75
CA ILE A 87 8.10 -5.34 -2.40
C ILE A 87 7.74 -3.86 -2.39
N ALA A 88 6.56 -3.54 -1.84
CA ALA A 88 6.14 -2.17 -1.61
C ALA A 88 5.74 -1.96 -0.16
N GLU A 89 6.14 -0.83 0.41
CA GLU A 89 5.67 -0.35 1.70
C GLU A 89 4.58 0.70 1.49
N VAL A 90 3.46 0.54 2.19
CA VAL A 90 2.45 1.58 2.32
C VAL A 90 2.58 2.23 3.69
N GLY A 91 2.93 3.51 3.69
CA GLY A 91 3.13 4.33 4.89
C GLY A 91 2.48 5.70 4.74
N ALA A 92 2.82 6.63 5.64
CA ALA A 92 2.34 8.02 5.61
C ALA A 92 0.82 8.14 5.33
N PHE A 93 0.04 7.20 5.88
CA PHE A 93 -1.39 7.09 5.64
C PHE A 93 -2.12 8.11 6.49
N ALA A 94 -2.99 8.91 5.86
CA ALA A 94 -3.82 9.89 6.52
C ALA A 94 -5.20 9.97 5.85
N SER A 95 -6.25 10.03 6.67
CA SER A 95 -7.61 10.32 6.22
C SER A 95 -8.02 11.69 6.72
N PHE A 96 -8.28 12.62 5.79
CA PHE A 96 -8.57 14.02 6.12
C PHE A 96 -10.05 14.27 6.42
N ARG A 97 -10.93 13.36 5.98
CA ARG A 97 -12.37 13.40 6.30
C ARG A 97 -12.84 12.12 7.01
N SER A 98 -13.10 12.23 8.30
CA SER A 98 -13.65 11.14 9.11
C SER A 98 -15.04 10.70 8.61
N GLY A 99 -15.34 9.41 8.71
CA GLY A 99 -16.67 8.86 8.41
C GLY A 99 -17.02 8.70 6.93
N SER A 100 -16.15 9.10 5.99
CA SER A 100 -16.43 9.02 4.55
C SER A 100 -16.10 7.67 3.90
N GLY A 101 -15.41 6.77 4.62
CA GLY A 101 -14.85 5.54 4.03
C GLY A 101 -13.70 5.76 3.04
N ALA A 102 -13.27 7.03 2.84
CA ALA A 102 -12.23 7.40 1.87
C ALA A 102 -10.91 6.67 2.09
N GLY A 103 -10.47 6.54 3.36
CA GLY A 103 -9.24 5.81 3.69
C GLY A 103 -9.29 4.33 3.29
N LYS A 104 -10.40 3.64 3.59
CA LYS A 104 -10.62 2.24 3.19
C LYS A 104 -10.64 2.09 1.67
N TYR A 105 -11.35 2.98 0.99
CA TYR A 105 -11.43 2.99 -0.47
C TYR A 105 -10.06 3.21 -1.12
N LEU A 106 -9.26 4.15 -0.58
CA LEU A 106 -7.91 4.41 -1.04
C LEU A 106 -6.99 3.20 -0.85
N LEU A 107 -6.96 2.61 0.35
CA LEU A 107 -6.13 1.41 0.61
C LEU A 107 -6.47 0.26 -0.34
N ASN A 108 -7.77 0.03 -0.57
CA ASN A 108 -8.22 -0.99 -1.52
C ASN A 108 -7.73 -0.71 -2.95
N ASN A 109 -7.78 0.54 -3.41
CA ASN A 109 -7.26 0.90 -4.73
C ASN A 109 -5.74 0.76 -4.81
N VAL A 110 -5.01 1.16 -3.76
CA VAL A 110 -3.55 1.05 -3.69
C VAL A 110 -3.13 -0.42 -3.76
N ILE A 111 -3.71 -1.28 -2.92
CA ILE A 111 -3.39 -2.71 -2.86
C ILE A 111 -3.67 -3.39 -4.20
N LYS A 112 -4.85 -3.14 -4.79
CA LYS A 112 -5.19 -3.66 -6.12
C LYS A 112 -4.23 -3.18 -7.20
N THR A 113 -3.85 -1.91 -7.17
CA THR A 113 -2.92 -1.33 -8.15
C THR A 113 -1.53 -1.96 -8.02
N LEU A 114 -1.06 -2.22 -6.80
CA LEU A 114 0.23 -2.89 -6.56
C LEU A 114 0.19 -4.34 -7.09
N ALA A 115 -0.89 -5.08 -6.80
CA ALA A 115 -1.08 -6.44 -7.32
C ALA A 115 -1.10 -6.47 -8.86
N LEU A 116 -1.80 -5.53 -9.50
CA LEU A 116 -1.83 -5.38 -10.96
C LEU A 116 -0.48 -4.97 -11.58
N ARG A 117 0.41 -4.37 -10.78
CA ARG A 117 1.78 -4.01 -11.18
C ARG A 117 2.80 -5.09 -10.83
N ASN A 118 2.35 -6.32 -10.56
CA ASN A 118 3.18 -7.48 -10.24
C ASN A 118 4.05 -7.36 -8.97
N PHE A 119 3.70 -6.46 -8.05
CA PHE A 119 4.24 -6.53 -6.68
C PHE A 119 3.77 -7.84 -6.05
N GLY A 120 4.68 -8.52 -5.35
CA GLY A 120 4.42 -9.79 -4.67
C GLY A 120 4.16 -9.63 -3.17
N LEU A 121 4.49 -8.47 -2.60
CA LEU A 121 4.35 -8.20 -1.17
C LEU A 121 4.02 -6.73 -0.93
N VAL A 122 3.04 -6.50 -0.06
CA VAL A 122 2.82 -5.19 0.57
C VAL A 122 3.09 -5.29 2.06
N VAL A 123 3.81 -4.30 2.61
CA VAL A 123 4.09 -4.18 4.04
C VAL A 123 3.60 -2.83 4.57
N LEU A 124 3.12 -2.81 5.81
CA LEU A 124 2.72 -1.59 6.52
C LEU A 124 3.17 -1.66 7.98
N THR A 125 3.54 -0.51 8.53
CA THR A 125 3.53 -0.30 9.99
C THR A 125 2.19 0.32 10.36
N ALA A 126 1.27 -0.49 10.91
CA ALA A 126 -0.13 -0.14 11.06
C ALA A 126 -0.58 -0.17 12.52
N THR A 127 -1.29 0.87 12.96
CA THR A 127 -2.06 0.86 14.22
C THR A 127 -3.26 -0.09 14.13
N GLU A 128 -3.90 -0.42 15.25
CA GLU A 128 -5.07 -1.31 15.27
C GLU A 128 -6.16 -0.84 14.31
N GLN A 129 -6.47 0.46 14.28
CA GLN A 129 -7.47 1.01 13.37
C GLN A 129 -7.13 0.73 11.89
N VAL A 130 -5.87 0.88 11.49
CA VAL A 130 -5.44 0.62 10.11
C VAL A 130 -5.46 -0.87 9.80
N ARG A 131 -5.07 -1.74 10.76
CA ARG A 131 -5.19 -3.19 10.61
C ARG A 131 -6.63 -3.62 10.35
N GLN A 132 -7.60 -3.09 11.11
CA GLN A 132 -9.03 -3.34 10.90
C GLN A 132 -9.53 -2.88 9.51
N LEU A 133 -8.96 -1.81 8.95
CA LEU A 133 -9.26 -1.39 7.58
C LEU A 133 -8.72 -2.34 6.52
N LEU A 134 -7.55 -2.95 6.78
CA LEU A 134 -6.87 -3.86 5.85
C LEU A 134 -7.47 -5.27 5.83
N MET A 135 -7.94 -5.78 6.97
CA MET A 135 -8.49 -7.14 7.09
C MET A 135 -9.52 -7.51 6.00
N PRO A 136 -10.50 -6.65 5.63
CA PRO A 136 -11.45 -6.97 4.56
C PRO A 136 -10.93 -6.67 3.14
N ILE A 137 -9.70 -6.14 2.99
CA ILE A 137 -9.11 -5.74 1.70
C ILE A 137 -8.13 -6.80 1.19
N VAL A 138 -7.39 -7.45 2.09
CA VAL A 138 -6.38 -8.46 1.75
C VAL A 138 -6.83 -9.85 2.13
N ASP A 139 -6.36 -10.86 1.40
CA ASP A 139 -6.72 -12.26 1.67
C ASP A 139 -6.13 -12.77 2.99
N ASN A 140 -4.87 -12.41 3.25
CA ASN A 140 -4.16 -12.75 4.49
C ASN A 140 -3.29 -11.58 4.95
N LEU A 141 -3.47 -11.17 6.20
CA LEU A 141 -2.67 -10.13 6.84
C LEU A 141 -1.77 -10.79 7.90
N GLU A 142 -0.54 -11.09 7.52
CA GLU A 142 0.47 -11.67 8.42
C GLU A 142 0.98 -10.58 9.37
N ASP A 143 1.00 -10.89 10.66
CA ASP A 143 1.56 -10.04 11.70
C ASP A 143 3.02 -10.41 11.95
N LEU A 144 3.94 -9.49 11.62
CA LEU A 144 5.38 -9.67 11.73
C LEU A 144 5.95 -9.21 13.07
N GLY A 145 5.13 -8.63 13.95
CA GLY A 145 5.53 -8.19 15.28
C GLY A 145 5.24 -6.71 15.57
N GLY A 146 5.47 -6.32 16.82
CA GLY A 146 5.29 -4.94 17.28
C GLY A 146 6.36 -4.00 16.72
N ALA A 147 5.94 -2.79 16.34
CA ALA A 147 6.85 -1.72 15.99
C ALA A 147 7.33 -1.01 17.26
N ASP A 148 8.48 -1.46 17.78
CA ASP A 148 9.12 -0.86 18.95
C ASP A 148 9.75 0.49 18.60
N CYS A 149 9.35 1.56 19.29
CA CYS A 149 9.85 2.91 19.06
C CYS A 149 11.38 3.02 19.19
N ARG A 150 12.03 2.15 19.97
CA ARG A 150 13.49 2.12 20.14
C ARG A 150 14.23 1.65 18.88
N ARG A 151 13.50 1.06 17.93
CA ARG A 151 14.03 0.51 16.68
C ARG A 151 13.66 1.34 15.47
N VAL A 152 13.03 2.50 15.64
CA VAL A 152 12.66 3.38 14.53
C VAL A 152 13.91 3.83 13.74
N LYS A 153 13.74 4.09 12.44
CA LYS A 153 14.80 4.55 11.54
C LYS A 153 15.61 5.74 12.08
N ASP A 154 14.90 6.74 12.62
CA ASP A 154 15.49 7.96 13.17
C ASP A 154 14.92 8.22 14.56
N PRO A 155 15.71 7.98 15.63
CA PRO A 155 15.30 8.20 17.01
C PRO A 155 15.02 9.68 17.36
N SER A 156 15.50 10.63 16.55
CA SER A 156 15.29 12.07 16.80
C SER A 156 13.90 12.57 16.40
N VAL A 157 13.17 11.79 15.58
CA VAL A 157 11.83 12.13 15.14
C VAL A 157 10.86 12.04 16.32
N ASN A 158 10.13 13.14 16.57
CA ASN A 158 9.05 13.13 17.55
C ASN A 158 7.83 12.34 17.01
N TRP A 159 7.56 11.20 17.63
CA TRP A 159 6.40 10.37 17.33
C TRP A 159 5.22 10.57 18.28
N GLY A 160 5.34 11.47 19.26
CA GLY A 160 4.32 11.74 20.27
C GLY A 160 3.72 10.45 20.84
N THR A 161 2.38 10.34 20.83
CA THR A 161 1.63 9.17 21.31
C THR A 161 1.39 8.10 20.24
N TYR A 162 1.99 8.20 19.05
CA TYR A 162 1.73 7.25 17.95
C TYR A 162 2.02 5.79 18.36
N TYR A 163 3.11 5.55 19.08
CA TYR A 163 3.48 4.21 19.54
C TYR A 163 2.62 3.68 20.70
N ASP A 164 1.90 4.56 21.41
CA ASP A 164 0.93 4.14 22.45
C ASP A 164 -0.24 3.37 21.82
N HIS A 165 -0.48 3.55 20.52
CA HIS A 165 -1.48 2.80 19.74
C HIS A 165 -1.01 1.42 19.27
N ALA A 166 0.11 0.92 19.83
CA ALA A 166 0.70 -0.38 19.53
C ALA A 166 0.73 -0.69 18.01
N PRO A 167 1.43 0.14 17.21
CA PRO A 167 1.62 -0.13 15.81
C PRO A 167 2.37 -1.47 15.63
N ARG A 168 1.99 -2.21 14.60
CA ARG A 168 2.57 -3.52 14.28
C ARG A 168 2.97 -3.55 12.82
N VAL A 169 4.06 -4.24 12.53
CA VAL A 169 4.45 -4.51 11.16
C VAL A 169 3.56 -5.64 10.65
N VAL A 170 2.80 -5.35 9.60
CA VAL A 170 1.94 -6.32 8.95
C VAL A 170 2.31 -6.43 7.48
N ALA A 171 2.21 -7.63 6.95
CA ALA A 171 2.54 -7.92 5.56
C ALA A 171 1.43 -8.75 4.92
N SER A 172 1.25 -8.56 3.63
CA SER A 172 0.32 -9.37 2.86
C SER A 172 0.95 -9.72 1.52
N ARG A 173 0.92 -11.01 1.18
CA ARG A 173 1.31 -11.45 -0.16
C ARG A 173 0.26 -10.96 -1.14
N LEU A 174 0.75 -10.32 -2.19
CA LEU A 174 -0.07 -9.91 -3.31
C LEU A 174 0.03 -11.00 -4.36
N SER A 175 -1.09 -11.66 -4.63
CA SER A 175 -1.25 -12.40 -5.87
C SER A 175 -1.56 -11.40 -6.97
N SER A 176 -0.89 -11.52 -8.12
CA SER A 176 -1.50 -10.97 -9.33
C SER A 176 -2.92 -11.55 -9.42
N PRO A 177 -3.95 -10.81 -9.86
CA PRO A 177 -5.21 -11.41 -10.22
C PRO A 177 -4.99 -12.32 -11.44
N SER A 178 -4.33 -13.45 -11.24
CA SER A 178 -4.18 -14.59 -12.13
C SER A 178 -5.12 -15.69 -11.63
N THR A 179 -6.38 -15.31 -11.44
CA THR A 179 -7.51 -16.23 -11.26
C THR A 179 -8.68 -15.95 -12.21
N TRP A 180 -8.58 -14.95 -13.10
CA TRP A 180 -9.54 -14.80 -14.22
C TRP A 180 -9.13 -15.56 -15.50
N ALA A 181 -7.99 -16.26 -15.49
CA ALA A 181 -7.50 -17.07 -16.61
C ALA A 181 -7.49 -18.59 -16.35
N SER A 182 -8.21 -19.07 -15.33
CA SER A 182 -8.50 -20.50 -15.16
C SER A 182 -10.01 -20.75 -15.14
N GLY A 183 -10.68 -20.33 -16.21
CA GLY A 183 -11.86 -21.09 -16.66
C GLY A 183 -11.39 -22.45 -17.18
N PRO A 184 -12.18 -23.53 -17.04
CA PRO A 184 -11.77 -24.83 -17.58
C PRO A 184 -11.46 -24.65 -19.06
N ALA A 185 -10.31 -25.14 -19.50
CA ALA A 185 -9.94 -25.16 -20.91
C ALA A 185 -11.06 -25.90 -21.65
N LEU A 186 -11.93 -25.16 -22.34
CA LEU A 186 -12.81 -25.76 -23.33
C LEU A 186 -11.88 -26.32 -24.39
N ALA A 187 -11.77 -27.65 -24.40
CA ALA A 187 -11.17 -28.38 -25.48
C ALA A 187 -11.87 -27.93 -26.77
N LEU A 188 -11.16 -27.16 -27.59
CA LEU A 188 -11.57 -26.83 -28.93
C LEU A 188 -11.51 -28.14 -29.72
N THR A 189 -12.65 -28.83 -29.80
CA THR A 189 -12.88 -29.90 -30.76
C THR A 189 -12.71 -29.30 -32.15
N GLN A 190 -11.64 -29.72 -32.85
CA GLN A 190 -11.48 -29.40 -34.26
C GLN A 190 -12.64 -30.01 -35.06
N PRO A 191 -13.34 -29.25 -35.90
CA PRO A 191 -14.29 -29.84 -36.83
C PRO A 191 -13.51 -30.53 -37.96
N HIS A 192 -13.60 -31.86 -38.01
CA HIS A 192 -13.29 -32.65 -39.19
C HIS A 192 -14.25 -32.24 -40.33
N PHE A 193 -13.77 -31.40 -41.26
CA PHE A 193 -14.42 -31.29 -42.57
C PHE A 193 -13.84 -32.37 -43.48
N ALA A 194 -14.61 -33.45 -43.66
CA ALA A 194 -14.39 -34.42 -44.70
C ALA A 194 -14.69 -33.76 -46.06
N SER A 195 -13.66 -33.64 -46.89
CA SER A 195 -13.78 -33.33 -48.32
C SER A 195 -14.50 -34.50 -49.00
N GLN A 196 -15.72 -34.27 -49.47
CA GLN A 196 -16.30 -35.07 -50.55
C GLN A 196 -16.29 -34.21 -51.81
N ALA A 197 -15.40 -34.56 -52.74
CA ALA A 197 -15.51 -34.21 -54.14
C ALA A 197 -15.97 -35.48 -54.87
N SER A 198 -17.21 -35.46 -55.37
CA SER A 198 -17.69 -36.46 -56.34
C SER A 198 -17.35 -36.01 -57.75
N ALA A 199 -17.01 -37.02 -58.55
CA ALA A 199 -16.76 -36.97 -59.99
C ALA A 199 -17.97 -36.52 -60.82
#